data_AF-A0A0A6PC92-F1
#
_entry.id   AF-A0A0A6PC92-F1
#
_cell.length_a   1.000
_cell.length_b   1.000
_cell.length_c   1.000
_cell.angle_alpha   90.00
_cell.angle_beta   90.00
_cell.angle_gamma   90.00
#
_symmetry.space_group_name_H-M   'P 1'
#
loop_
_entity.id
_entity.type
_entity.pdbx_description
1 polymer ?
#
loop_
_entity_poly.entity_id
_entity_poly.type
_entity_poly.pdbx_seq_one_letter_code
_entity_poly.pdbx_strand_id
1 'polypeptide(L)'
;MNKQFENYFLKALYNAKIEQITQTYKEKGFSCRTNVKIDDVQFDVIVQTPDKVIAFDIQVSPSQEELKGVKKRHEKAKALGYNFRVVKINKPINPTIAIG
;
A
#
# COMPACT_ATOMS: atom_id res chain seq x y z
N MET A 1 20.65 -14.77 2.64
CA MET A 1 19.22 -14.72 2.99
C MET A 1 18.45 -15.54 1.96
N ASN A 2 17.60 -16.48 2.38
CA ASN A 2 16.88 -17.34 1.45
C ASN A 2 15.82 -16.51 0.71
N LYS A 3 15.87 -16.43 -0.64
CA LYS A 3 15.02 -15.54 -1.46
C LYS A 3 13.52 -15.77 -1.22
N GLN A 4 13.13 -17.00 -0.90
CA GLN A 4 11.75 -17.36 -0.58
C GLN A 4 11.27 -16.72 0.73
N PHE A 5 12.12 -16.69 1.76
CA PHE A 5 11.78 -16.06 3.05
C PHE A 5 11.62 -14.55 2.89
N GLU A 6 12.52 -13.92 2.14
CA GLU A 6 12.45 -12.49 1.87
C GLU A 6 11.14 -12.12 1.16
N ASN A 7 10.76 -12.86 0.13
CA ASN A 7 9.49 -12.61 -0.58
C ASN A 7 8.26 -12.79 0.33
N TYR A 8 8.26 -13.84 1.16
CA TYR A 8 7.18 -14.06 2.13
C TYR A 8 7.07 -12.92 3.14
N PHE A 9 8.20 -12.46 3.67
CA PHE A 9 8.26 -11.37 4.63
C PHE A 9 7.79 -10.04 4.03
N LEU A 10 8.23 -9.70 2.82
CA LEU A 10 7.78 -8.48 2.14
C LEU A 10 6.26 -8.53 1.86
N LYS A 11 5.74 -9.68 1.45
CA LYS A 11 4.29 -9.88 1.26
C LYS A 11 3.51 -9.75 2.57
N ALA A 12 4.05 -10.28 3.67
CA ALA A 12 3.44 -10.14 4.99
C ALA A 12 3.38 -8.67 5.43
N LEU A 13 4.46 -7.90 5.24
CA LEU A 13 4.48 -6.46 5.52
C LEU A 13 3.46 -5.67 4.69
N TYR A 14 3.36 -6.00 3.40
CA TYR A 14 2.39 -5.40 2.49
C TYR A 14 0.95 -5.67 2.97
N ASN A 15 0.62 -6.94 3.24
CA ASN A 15 -0.71 -7.33 3.72
C ASN A 15 -1.04 -6.71 5.08
N ALA A 16 -0.10 -6.71 6.02
CA ALA A 16 -0.29 -6.11 7.34
C ALA A 16 -0.57 -4.61 7.24
N LYS A 17 0.06 -3.90 6.28
CA LYS A 17 -0.21 -2.48 6.08
C LYS A 17 -1.58 -2.23 5.46
N ILE A 18 -2.01 -3.05 4.50
CA ILE A 18 -3.39 -3.00 3.98
C ILE A 18 -4.37 -3.15 5.13
N GLU A 19 -4.19 -4.19 5.95
CA GLU A 19 -5.08 -4.48 7.07
C GLU A 19 -5.12 -3.31 8.05
N GLN A 20 -3.94 -2.80 8.47
CA GLN A 20 -3.84 -1.65 9.36
C GLN A 20 -4.60 -0.42 8.84
N ILE A 21 -4.42 -0.07 7.56
CA ILE A 21 -5.12 1.07 6.95
C ILE A 21 -6.63 0.81 6.95
N THR A 22 -7.06 -0.35 6.46
CA THR A 22 -8.49 -0.66 6.39
C THR A 22 -9.16 -0.67 7.75
N GLN A 23 -8.53 -1.23 8.77
CA GLN A 23 -9.04 -1.24 10.13
C GLN A 23 -9.15 0.18 10.68
N THR A 24 -8.09 0.97 10.57
CA THR A 24 -8.05 2.36 11.06
C THR A 24 -9.19 3.22 10.48
N TYR A 25 -9.53 3.04 9.21
CA TYR A 25 -10.58 3.81 8.56
C TYR A 25 -11.98 3.20 8.75
N LYS A 26 -12.10 1.87 8.84
CA LYS A 26 -13.36 1.19 9.20
C LYS A 26 -13.80 1.51 10.62
N GLU A 27 -12.89 1.57 11.59
CA GLU A 27 -13.16 1.98 12.97
C GLU A 27 -13.72 3.40 13.07
N LYS A 28 -13.40 4.25 12.08
CA LYS A 28 -13.94 5.60 11.92
C LYS A 28 -15.27 5.64 11.15
N GLY A 29 -15.84 4.49 10.79
CA GLY A 29 -17.08 4.37 10.04
C GLY A 29 -16.95 4.60 8.53
N PHE A 30 -15.73 4.63 7.98
CA PHE A 30 -15.52 4.86 6.55
C PHE A 30 -15.54 3.56 5.74
N SER A 31 -16.01 3.65 4.49
CA SER A 31 -16.02 2.52 3.58
C SER A 31 -14.63 2.31 2.99
N CYS A 32 -14.12 1.08 3.09
CA CYS A 32 -12.79 0.71 2.60
C CYS A 32 -12.90 -0.46 1.63
N ARG A 33 -12.26 -0.36 0.46
CA ARG A 33 -12.12 -1.42 -0.53
C ARG A 33 -10.64 -1.70 -0.75
N THR A 34 -10.27 -2.96 -0.93
CA THR A 34 -8.88 -3.38 -1.17
C THR A 34 -8.72 -3.95 -2.57
N ASN A 35 -7.50 -3.91 -3.11
CA ASN A 35 -7.14 -4.45 -4.43
C ASN A 35 -8.09 -3.98 -5.55
N VAL A 36 -8.36 -2.67 -5.60
CA VAL A 36 -9.32 -2.11 -6.55
C VAL A 36 -8.63 -1.82 -7.88
N LYS A 37 -9.11 -2.45 -8.95
CA LYS A 37 -8.69 -2.15 -10.31
C LYS A 37 -9.66 -1.17 -10.97
N ILE A 38 -9.14 -0.06 -11.49
CA ILE A 38 -9.89 0.94 -12.25
C ILE A 38 -9.15 1.14 -13.58
N ASP A 39 -9.78 0.72 -14.67
CA ASP A 39 -9.17 0.64 -16.01
C ASP A 39 -7.85 -0.16 -15.99
N ASP A 40 -6.74 0.50 -16.30
CA ASP A 40 -5.40 -0.04 -16.40
C ASP A 40 -4.57 0.16 -15.11
N VAL A 41 -5.18 0.68 -14.05
CA VAL A 41 -4.51 0.98 -12.77
C VAL A 41 -5.13 0.20 -11.63
N GLN A 42 -4.28 -0.40 -10.79
CA GLN A 42 -4.66 -1.03 -9.52
C GLN A 42 -4.22 -0.17 -8.34
N PHE A 43 -5.12 0.04 -7.39
CA PHE A 43 -4.87 0.64 -6.08
C PHE A 43 -5.00 -0.43 -4.99
N ASP A 44 -4.13 -0.37 -3.98
CA ASP A 44 -4.12 -1.38 -2.93
C ASP A 44 -5.26 -1.19 -1.95
N VAL A 45 -5.57 0.07 -1.61
CA VAL A 45 -6.70 0.43 -0.76
C VAL A 45 -7.37 1.70 -1.28
N ILE A 46 -8.69 1.69 -1.38
CA ILE A 46 -9.51 2.88 -1.60
C ILE A 46 -10.38 3.09 -0.37
N VAL A 47 -10.28 4.27 0.23
CA VAL A 47 -11.10 4.70 1.35
C VAL A 47 -12.06 5.78 0.87
N GLN A 48 -13.35 5.58 1.07
CA GLN A 48 -14.38 6.55 0.80
C GLN A 48 -14.81 7.21 2.12
N THR A 49 -14.48 8.50 2.22
CA THR A 49 -14.96 9.39 3.28
C THR A 49 -16.14 10.22 2.76
N PRO A 50 -16.92 10.88 3.62
CA PRO A 50 -18.04 11.73 3.17
C PRO A 50 -17.62 12.82 2.18
N ASP A 51 -16.43 13.41 2.36
CA ASP A 51 -15.96 14.54 1.56
C ASP A 51 -15.10 14.15 0.36
N LYS A 52 -14.42 13.00 0.41
CA LYS A 52 -13.42 12.61 -0.58
C LYS A 52 -13.14 11.12 -0.62
N VAL A 53 -12.60 10.68 -1.76
CA VAL A 53 -12.03 9.35 -1.94
C VAL A 53 -10.52 9.44 -1.81
N ILE A 54 -9.92 8.55 -1.02
CA ILE A 54 -8.48 8.45 -0.81
C ILE A 54 -8.00 7.12 -1.40
N ALA A 55 -7.10 7.17 -2.37
CA ALA A 55 -6.47 6.00 -2.96
C ALA A 55 -5.06 5.83 -2.39
N PHE A 56 -4.78 4.65 -1.84
CA PHE A 56 -3.50 4.27 -1.27
C PHE A 56 -2.76 3.31 -2.20
N ASP A 57 -1.47 3.58 -2.35
CA ASP A 57 -0.49 2.73 -3.03
C ASP A 57 0.60 2.36 -2.02
N ILE A 58 0.73 1.07 -1.70
CA ILE A 58 1.60 0.53 -0.67
C ILE A 58 2.80 -0.10 -1.36
N GLN A 59 3.97 0.42 -1.02
CA GLN A 59 5.23 0.09 -1.65
C GLN A 59 6.19 -0.45 -0.58
N VAL A 60 6.49 -1.76 -0.64
CA VAL A 60 7.42 -2.39 0.32
C VAL A 60 8.77 -2.58 -0.35
N SER A 61 9.78 -1.84 0.12
CA SER A 61 11.12 -1.82 -0.49
C SER A 61 11.11 -1.61 -2.01
N PRO A 62 10.44 -0.55 -2.52
CA PRO A 62 10.20 -0.41 -3.96
C PRO A 62 11.51 -0.24 -4.72
N SER A 63 11.62 -0.95 -5.84
CA SER A 63 12.63 -0.70 -6.86
C SER A 63 12.38 0.64 -7.57
N GLN A 64 13.39 1.16 -8.28
CA GLN A 64 13.21 2.39 -9.08
C GLN A 64 12.15 2.24 -10.18
N GLU A 65 11.95 1.04 -10.71
CA GLU A 65 10.92 0.77 -11.72
C GLU A 65 9.52 0.82 -11.13
N GLU A 66 9.32 0.27 -9.93
CA GLU A 66 8.03 0.35 -9.23
C GLU A 66 7.64 1.80 -8.92
N LEU A 67 8.61 2.64 -8.56
CA LEU A 67 8.41 4.08 -8.37
C LEU A 67 7.93 4.80 -9.64
N LYS A 68 8.28 4.31 -10.84
CA LYS A 68 7.71 4.85 -12.10
C LYS A 68 6.24 4.50 -12.24
N GLY A 69 5.84 3.29 -11.84
CA GLY A 69 4.45 2.86 -11.79
C GLY A 69 3.58 3.73 -10.88
N VAL A 70 4.13 4.15 -9.73
CA VAL A 70 3.46 5.07 -8.79
C VAL A 70 3.04 6.38 -9.46
N LYS A 71 3.87 6.94 -10.35
CA LYS A 71 3.54 8.21 -11.05
C LYS A 71 2.30 8.07 -11.93
N LYS A 72 2.20 6.97 -12.70
CA LYS A 72 1.02 6.66 -13.52
C LYS A 72 -0.24 6.52 -12.66
N ARG A 73 -0.12 5.88 -11.49
CA ARG A 73 -1.23 5.74 -10.53
C ARG A 73 -1.64 7.07 -9.91
N HIS A 74 -0.67 7.93 -9.59
CA HIS A 74 -0.92 9.28 -9.09
C HIS A 74 -1.68 10.13 -10.11
N GLU A 75 -1.26 10.13 -11.38
CA GLU A 75 -1.93 10.87 -12.45
C GLU A 75 -3.36 10.36 -12.66
N LYS A 76 -3.57 9.05 -12.64
CA LYS A 76 -4.91 8.45 -12.76
C LYS A 76 -5.80 8.80 -11.56
N ALA A 77 -5.28 8.70 -10.34
CA ALA A 77 -6.02 9.09 -9.14
C ALA A 77 -6.43 10.57 -9.17
N LYS A 78 -5.53 11.46 -9.62
CA LYS A 78 -5.84 12.88 -9.81
C LYS A 78 -6.94 13.09 -10.85
N ALA A 79 -6.91 12.37 -11.97
CA ALA A 79 -7.95 12.43 -12.99
C ALA A 79 -9.33 11.96 -12.48
N LEU A 80 -9.36 11.02 -11.53
CA LEU A 80 -10.58 10.53 -10.87
C LEU A 80 -11.05 11.44 -9.72
N GLY A 81 -10.31 12.52 -9.40
CA GLY A 81 -10.59 13.38 -8.26
C GLY A 81 -10.25 12.75 -6.90
N TYR A 82 -9.44 11.68 -6.89
CA TYR A 82 -9.05 10.98 -5.67
C TYR A 82 -7.82 11.64 -5.04
N ASN A 83 -7.79 11.65 -3.71
CA ASN A 83 -6.60 12.00 -2.97
C ASN A 83 -5.64 10.80 -2.97
N PHE A 84 -4.51 10.93 -3.64
CA PHE A 84 -3.55 9.83 -3.77
C PHE A 84 -2.49 9.88 -2.67
N ARG A 85 -2.26 8.74 -2.00
CA ARG A 85 -1.24 8.60 -0.96
C ARG A 85 -0.38 7.38 -1.22
N VAL A 86 0.94 7.56 -1.14
CA VAL A 86 1.91 6.48 -1.24
C VAL A 86 2.43 6.15 0.14
N VAL A 87 2.34 4.89 0.55
CA VAL A 87 2.88 4.40 1.81
C VAL A 87 4.10 3.55 1.51
N LYS A 88 5.28 4.05 1.86
CA LYS A 88 6.53 3.33 1.70
C LYS A 88 6.87 2.58 3.00
N ILE A 89 7.13 1.29 2.89
CA ILE A 89 7.62 0.46 3.98
C ILE A 89 9.05 0.08 3.64
N ASN A 90 10.00 0.61 4.39
CA ASN A 90 11.41 0.23 4.26
C ASN A 90 11.61 -1.16 4.87
N LYS A 91 12.52 -1.94 4.29
CA LYS A 91 12.96 -3.20 4.89
C LYS A 91 13.56 -2.89 6.27
N PRO A 92 13.17 -3.58 7.34
CA PRO A 92 13.90 -3.50 8.59
C PRO A 92 15.34 -3.92 8.34
N ILE A 93 16.29 -3.08 8.75
CA ILE A 93 17.70 -3.43 8.81
C ILE A 93 17.76 -4.60 9.81
N ASN A 94 18.15 -5.79 9.34
CA ASN A 94 18.21 -7.06 10.08
C ASN A 94 17.93 -6.93 11.60
N PRO A 95 16.79 -7.43 12.13
CA PRO A 95 16.79 -7.73 13.54
C PRO A 95 17.80 -8.86 13.71
N THR A 96 18.99 -8.54 14.22
CA THR A 96 19.83 -9.54 14.89
C THR A 96 18.95 -10.09 15.99
N ILE A 97 18.28 -11.22 15.73
CA ILE A 97 17.68 -12.01 16.79
C ILE A 97 18.87 -12.64 17.50
N ALA A 98 19.46 -11.91 18.44
CA ALA A 98 20.32 -12.50 19.44
C ALA A 98 19.42 -13.33 20.35
N ILE A 99 19.24 -14.60 20.00
CA ILE A 99 18.80 -15.60 20.97
C ILE A 99 20.03 -15.83 21.84
N GLY A 100 20.08 -15.13 22.97
CA GLY A 100 21.01 -15.38 24.07
C GLY A 100 20.33 -16.21 25.15
#